data_AF-A0A831Z565-F1
#
_entry.id   AF-A0A831Z565-F1
#
_cell.length_a   1.000
_cell.length_b   1.000
_cell.length_c   1.000
_cell.angle_alpha   90.00
_cell.angle_beta   90.00
_cell.angle_gamma   90.00
#
_symmetry.space_group_name_H-M   'P 1'
#
loop_
_entity.id
_entity.type
_entity.pdbx_description
1 polymer ?
#
loop_
_entity_poly.entity_id
_entity_poly.type
_entity_poly.pdbx_seq_one_letter_code
_entity_poly.pdbx_strand_id
1 'polypeptide(L)'
;TRSATVAVAFRMVDVRTGQIRASRQAMHSFNKSVVSGKGKLPPKGEVLNLLLRQCVDDIARMLVPHEKLVTVKFEGGTKGLNQGIELAKNGLWDKALEVWLAEVRRNPGDPRGWYNLGIAYEALEQLDKAEKAFDKAVSLKTKKLYIQALKRVRQRKRELQKLQQQLQDRTNQ
;
A
#
# COMPACT_ATOMS: atom_id res chain seq x y z
N THR A 1 37.23 -8.37 19.09
CA THR A 1 35.94 -8.32 18.37
C THR A 1 34.88 -7.69 19.24
N ARG A 2 33.89 -7.02 18.64
CA ARG A 2 32.70 -6.50 19.32
C ARG A 2 31.47 -7.01 18.59
N SER A 3 30.66 -7.77 19.29
CA SER A 3 29.37 -8.24 18.82
C SER A 3 28.27 -7.77 19.77
N ALA A 4 27.09 -7.51 19.21
CA ALA A 4 25.89 -7.18 19.97
C ALA A 4 24.67 -7.54 19.14
N THR A 5 23.59 -7.93 19.82
CA THR A 5 22.28 -8.13 19.21
C THR A 5 21.27 -7.38 20.07
N VAL A 6 20.38 -6.64 19.42
CA VAL A 6 19.25 -5.97 20.08
C VAL A 6 17.98 -6.44 19.40
N ALA A 7 17.00 -6.79 20.23
CA ALA A 7 15.65 -7.06 19.81
C ALA A 7 14.70 -6.09 20.51
N VAL A 8 13.82 -5.47 19.75
CA VAL A 8 12.74 -4.64 20.28
C VAL A 8 11.42 -5.25 19.82
N ALA A 9 10.56 -5.56 20.78
CA ALA A 9 9.21 -6.03 20.51
C ALA A 9 8.20 -4.94 20.88
N PHE A 10 7.13 -4.83 20.09
CA PHE A 10 5.97 -4.01 20.44
C PHE A 10 4.69 -4.82 20.36
N ARG A 11 3.70 -4.38 21.12
CA ARG A 11 2.35 -4.91 21.12
C ARG A 11 1.38 -3.77 20.88
N MET A 12 0.44 -3.95 19.95
CA MET A 12 -0.69 -3.05 19.77
C MET A 12 -1.82 -3.56 20.65
N VAL A 13 -2.34 -2.70 21.51
CA VAL A 13 -3.45 -3.01 22.41
C VAL A 13 -4.65 -2.17 22.02
N ASP A 14 -5.79 -2.80 21.87
CA ASP A 14 -7.06 -2.12 21.72
C ASP A 14 -7.38 -1.37 23.01
N VAL A 15 -7.49 -0.05 22.95
CA VAL A 15 -7.70 0.79 24.13
C VAL A 15 -9.07 0.51 24.78
N ARG A 16 -10.08 0.11 24.00
CA ARG A 16 -11.44 -0.13 24.48
C ARG A 16 -11.59 -1.52 25.09
N THR A 17 -10.99 -2.54 24.49
CA THR A 17 -11.17 -3.94 24.94
C THR A 17 -9.99 -4.49 25.74
N GLY A 18 -8.84 -3.79 25.77
CA GLY A 18 -7.61 -4.28 26.39
C GLY A 18 -6.94 -5.43 25.66
N GLN A 19 -7.48 -5.88 24.52
CA GLN A 19 -6.96 -7.03 23.78
C GLN A 19 -5.74 -6.66 22.94
N ILE A 20 -4.76 -7.56 22.87
CA ILE A 20 -3.59 -7.42 22.00
C ILE A 20 -4.02 -7.65 20.55
N ARG A 21 -4.04 -6.59 19.74
CA ARG A 21 -4.38 -6.63 18.30
C ARG A 21 -3.21 -7.09 17.44
N ALA A 22 -1.98 -6.81 17.84
CA ALA A 22 -0.79 -7.29 17.13
C ALA A 22 0.42 -7.37 18.08
N SER A 23 1.34 -8.29 17.77
CA SER A 23 2.66 -8.35 18.39
C SER A 23 3.69 -8.55 17.28
N ARG A 24 4.77 -7.77 17.30
CA ARG A 24 5.86 -7.82 16.32
C ARG A 24 7.19 -7.60 17.03
N GLN A 25 8.26 -8.00 16.37
CA GLN A 25 9.63 -7.85 16.85
C GLN A 25 10.53 -7.43 15.70
N ALA A 26 11.39 -6.45 15.94
CA ALA A 26 12.53 -6.11 15.11
C ALA A 26 13.80 -6.55 15.83
N MET A 27 14.76 -7.08 15.08
CA MET A 27 16.03 -7.57 15.64
C MET A 27 17.18 -7.21 14.71
N HIS A 28 18.22 -6.59 15.28
CA HIS A 28 19.44 -6.23 14.56
C HIS A 28 20.66 -6.74 15.32
N SER A 29 21.69 -7.12 14.56
CA SER A 29 22.96 -7.58 15.10
C SER A 29 24.13 -6.81 14.51
N PHE A 30 25.11 -6.53 15.35
CA PHE A 30 26.38 -5.92 15.00
C PHE A 30 27.50 -6.90 15.27
N ASN A 31 28.47 -7.01 14.34
CA ASN A 31 29.71 -7.73 14.57
C ASN A 31 30.86 -7.00 13.88
N LYS A 32 31.87 -6.60 14.65
CA LYS A 32 33.11 -6.01 14.13
C LYS A 32 34.33 -6.62 14.80
N SER A 33 35.18 -7.22 14.00
CA SER A 33 36.52 -7.67 14.40
C SER A 33 37.56 -6.66 13.89
N VAL A 34 38.61 -6.43 14.67
CA VAL A 34 39.76 -5.62 14.24
C VAL A 34 40.94 -6.58 14.12
N VAL A 35 41.61 -6.57 12.97
CA VAL A 35 42.81 -7.37 12.73
C VAL A 35 44.03 -6.56 13.14
N SER A 36 44.94 -7.18 13.91
CA SER A 36 46.30 -6.68 14.24
C SER A 36 46.42 -5.18 14.51
N GLY A 37 45.74 -4.69 15.55
CA GLY A 37 45.96 -3.34 16.12
C GLY A 37 45.52 -2.15 15.25
N LYS A 38 45.11 -2.36 13.98
CA LYS A 38 44.63 -1.29 13.09
C LYS A 38 43.11 -1.21 13.08
N GLY A 39 42.56 -0.33 13.91
CA GLY A 39 41.15 0.05 13.87
C GLY A 39 40.53 0.23 15.26
N LYS A 40 39.68 1.25 15.41
CA LYS A 40 38.95 1.49 16.66
C LYS A 40 37.64 0.69 16.66
N LEU A 41 37.40 -0.05 17.74
CA LEU A 41 36.08 -0.62 18.01
C LEU A 41 35.14 0.50 18.46
N PRO A 42 33.93 0.62 17.87
CA PRO A 42 32.97 1.64 18.27
C PRO A 42 32.55 1.42 19.73
N PRO A 43 32.45 2.46 20.57
CA PRO A 43 31.94 2.39 21.94
C PRO A 43 30.66 1.55 22.08
N LYS A 44 30.48 0.88 23.23
CA LYS A 44 29.29 0.04 23.48
C LYS A 44 27.99 0.85 23.33
N GLY A 45 27.98 2.09 23.83
CA GLY A 45 26.84 3.00 23.70
C GLY A 45 26.50 3.35 22.26
N GLU A 46 27.50 3.54 21.40
CA GLU A 46 27.27 3.79 19.96
C GLU A 46 26.66 2.57 19.27
N VAL A 47 27.17 1.37 19.56
CA VAL A 47 26.62 0.11 19.01
C VAL A 47 25.18 -0.09 19.48
N LEU A 48 24.89 0.16 20.76
CA LEU A 48 23.53 0.06 21.29
C LEU A 48 22.59 1.07 20.63
N ASN A 49 22.98 2.35 20.55
CA ASN A 49 22.18 3.40 19.93
C ASN A 49 21.91 3.12 18.45
N LEU A 50 22.91 2.62 17.72
CA LEU A 50 22.76 2.19 16.33
C LEU A 50 21.69 1.10 16.20
N LEU A 51 21.84 0.01 16.96
CA LEU A 51 20.92 -1.13 16.88
C LEU A 51 19.51 -0.76 17.34
N LEU A 52 19.38 0.07 18.38
CA LEU A 52 18.10 0.61 18.83
C LEU A 52 17.43 1.46 17.75
N ARG A 53 18.17 2.39 17.14
CA ARG A 53 17.65 3.22 16.05
C ARG A 53 17.14 2.37 14.89
N GLN A 54 17.90 1.35 14.49
CA GLN A 54 17.48 0.41 13.44
C GLN A 54 16.19 -0.34 13.81
N CYS A 55 16.08 -0.83 15.04
CA CYS A 55 14.86 -1.50 15.50
C CYS A 55 13.66 -0.54 15.54
N VAL A 56 13.85 0.68 16.03
CA VAL A 56 12.79 1.72 16.08
C VAL A 56 12.35 2.12 14.68
N ASP A 57 13.28 2.29 13.73
CA ASP A 57 12.96 2.62 12.34
C ASP A 57 12.12 1.52 11.67
N ASP A 58 12.44 0.24 11.93
CA ASP A 58 11.64 -0.89 11.44
C ASP A 58 10.24 -0.91 12.04
N ILE A 59 10.12 -0.69 13.35
CA ILE A 59 8.83 -0.63 14.04
C ILE A 59 8.02 0.56 13.55
N ALA A 60 8.64 1.72 13.38
CA ALA A 60 8.01 2.91 12.84
C ALA A 60 7.48 2.63 11.43
N ARG A 61 8.26 1.98 10.55
CA ARG A 61 7.77 1.52 9.24
C ARG A 61 6.55 0.61 9.35
N MET A 62 6.49 -0.30 10.32
CA MET A 62 5.33 -1.19 10.49
C MET A 62 4.05 -0.45 10.94
N LEU A 63 4.20 0.65 11.67
CA LEU A 63 3.09 1.38 12.30
C LEU A 63 2.63 2.60 11.49
N VAL A 64 3.57 3.28 10.84
CA VAL A 64 3.28 4.45 10.02
C VAL A 64 2.53 3.97 8.79
N PRO A 65 1.37 4.57 8.46
CA PRO A 65 0.71 4.33 7.19
C PRO A 65 1.73 4.55 6.07
N HIS A 66 2.09 3.48 5.35
CA HIS A 66 2.88 3.65 4.15
C HIS A 66 1.99 4.35 3.13
N GLU A 67 2.15 5.67 2.99
CA GLU A 67 1.69 6.37 1.79
C GLU A 67 2.47 5.80 0.60
N LYS A 68 1.94 4.72 0.03
CA LYS A 68 2.39 4.26 -1.27
C LYS A 68 1.88 5.30 -2.26
N LEU A 69 2.79 6.18 -2.69
CA LEU A 69 2.57 6.99 -3.87
C LEU A 69 2.36 6.04 -5.06
N VAL A 70 1.10 5.79 -5.39
CA VAL A 70 0.75 5.05 -6.60
C VAL A 70 0.73 6.08 -7.72
N THR A 71 1.78 6.09 -8.54
CA THR A 71 1.75 6.84 -9.79
C THR A 71 0.75 6.20 -10.72
N VAL A 72 -0.45 6.78 -10.80
CA VAL A 72 -1.50 6.33 -11.71
C VAL A 72 -1.40 7.11 -13.01
N LYS A 73 -1.27 6.39 -14.13
CA LYS A 73 -1.38 7.00 -15.45
C LYS A 73 -2.82 6.90 -15.92
N PHE A 74 -3.47 8.04 -16.12
CA PHE A 74 -4.82 8.12 -16.70
C PHE A 74 -4.79 8.04 -18.24
N GLU A 75 -5.92 7.65 -18.83
CA GLU A 75 -6.13 7.63 -20.27
C GLU A 75 -7.00 8.82 -20.69
N GLY A 76 -6.42 9.78 -21.41
CA GLY A 76 -7.14 10.92 -21.96
C GLY A 76 -7.74 10.66 -23.35
N GLY A 77 -8.31 11.71 -23.94
CA GLY A 77 -8.63 11.73 -25.38
C GLY A 77 -9.90 12.51 -25.70
N THR A 78 -11.00 12.21 -25.03
CA THR A 78 -12.24 13.01 -25.16
C THR A 78 -12.23 14.16 -24.15
N LYS A 79 -13.07 15.18 -24.40
CA LYS A 79 -13.25 16.28 -23.44
C LYS A 79 -13.68 15.77 -22.06
N GLY A 80 -14.62 14.81 -22.02
CA GLY A 80 -15.07 14.20 -20.76
C GLY A 80 -13.95 13.42 -20.06
N LEU A 81 -13.15 12.64 -20.79
CA LEU A 81 -12.02 11.93 -20.18
C LEU A 81 -11.02 12.90 -19.57
N ASN A 82 -10.62 13.94 -20.32
CA ASN A 82 -9.67 14.94 -19.83
C ASN A 82 -10.23 15.76 -18.65
N GLN A 83 -11.52 16.12 -18.68
CA GLN A 83 -12.17 16.79 -17.56
C GLN A 83 -12.14 15.94 -16.28
N GLY A 84 -12.47 14.65 -16.39
CA GLY A 84 -12.38 13.75 -15.24
C GLY A 84 -10.95 13.59 -14.72
N ILE A 85 -9.93 13.64 -15.59
CA ILE A 85 -8.52 13.62 -15.19
C ILE A 85 -8.16 14.84 -14.35
N GLU A 86 -8.57 16.04 -14.78
CA GLU A 86 -8.32 17.27 -14.03
C GLU A 86 -9.05 17.26 -12.68
N LEU A 87 -10.28 16.74 -12.62
CA LEU A 87 -11.00 16.57 -11.36
C LEU A 87 -10.27 15.59 -10.41
N ALA A 88 -9.81 14.44 -10.93
CA ALA A 88 -9.08 13.43 -10.17
C ALA A 88 -7.74 13.96 -9.63
N LYS A 89 -6.99 14.73 -10.44
CA LYS A 89 -5.73 15.38 -10.00
C LYS A 89 -5.95 16.36 -8.84
N ASN A 90 -7.12 16.98 -8.78
CA ASN A 90 -7.53 17.86 -7.68
C ASN A 90 -8.14 17.10 -6.48
N GLY A 91 -8.10 15.76 -6.48
CA GLY A 91 -8.67 14.93 -5.42
C GLY A 91 -10.19 14.84 -5.42
N LEU A 92 -10.87 15.41 -6.43
CA LEU A 92 -12.34 15.42 -6.54
C LEU A 92 -12.83 14.12 -7.21
N TRP A 93 -12.61 12.99 -6.54
CA TRP A 93 -12.86 11.66 -7.08
C TRP A 93 -14.33 11.40 -7.43
N ASP A 94 -15.28 11.87 -6.62
CA ASP A 94 -16.72 11.70 -6.90
C ASP A 94 -17.13 12.41 -8.19
N LYS A 95 -16.66 13.65 -8.39
CA LYS A 95 -16.93 14.41 -9.62
C LYS A 95 -16.25 13.78 -10.84
N ALA A 96 -15.02 13.29 -10.68
CA ALA A 96 -14.33 12.56 -11.75
C ALA A 96 -15.11 11.30 -12.15
N LEU A 97 -15.66 10.58 -11.17
CA LEU A 97 -16.48 9.40 -11.37
C LEU A 97 -17.75 9.72 -12.17
N GLU A 98 -18.48 10.79 -11.82
CA GLU A 98 -19.68 11.23 -12.55
C GLU A 98 -19.38 11.50 -14.04
N VAL A 99 -18.30 12.25 -14.30
CA VAL A 99 -17.88 12.59 -15.67
C VAL A 99 -17.50 11.34 -16.46
N TRP A 100 -16.70 10.44 -15.89
CA TRP A 100 -16.31 9.21 -16.57
C TRP A 100 -17.46 8.21 -16.72
N LEU A 101 -18.43 8.19 -15.80
CA LEU A 101 -19.67 7.43 -15.93
C LEU A 101 -20.49 7.92 -17.13
N ALA A 102 -20.57 9.25 -17.34
CA ALA A 102 -21.19 9.80 -18.53
C ALA A 102 -20.46 9.37 -19.82
N GLU A 103 -19.12 9.36 -19.82
CA GLU A 103 -18.33 8.93 -20.99
C GLU A 103 -18.54 7.45 -21.33
N VAL A 104 -18.54 6.54 -20.35
CA VAL A 104 -18.79 5.12 -20.64
C VAL A 104 -20.24 4.83 -21.01
N ARG A 105 -21.20 5.65 -20.55
CA ARG A 105 -22.59 5.57 -21.03
C ARG A 105 -22.71 6.00 -22.49
N ARG A 106 -22.01 7.07 -22.86
CA ARG A 106 -22.01 7.62 -24.23
C ARG A 106 -21.28 6.70 -25.21
N ASN A 107 -20.16 6.11 -24.80
CA ASN A 107 -19.40 5.16 -25.60
C ASN A 107 -18.93 3.98 -24.75
N PRO A 108 -19.77 2.93 -24.59
CA PRO A 108 -19.42 1.76 -23.79
C PRO A 108 -18.29 0.92 -24.39
N GLY A 109 -17.94 1.14 -25.67
CA GLY A 109 -16.84 0.48 -26.36
C GLY A 109 -15.48 1.14 -26.17
N ASP A 110 -15.39 2.32 -25.53
CA ASP A 110 -14.11 2.97 -25.26
C ASP A 110 -13.45 2.42 -23.98
N PRO A 111 -12.35 1.65 -24.07
CA PRO A 111 -11.70 1.08 -22.89
C PRO A 111 -11.12 2.13 -21.95
N ARG A 112 -10.84 3.35 -22.43
CA ARG A 112 -10.19 4.40 -21.64
C ARG A 112 -11.07 4.90 -20.51
N GLY A 113 -12.37 5.07 -20.76
CA GLY A 113 -13.34 5.46 -19.75
C GLY A 113 -13.48 4.42 -18.65
N TRP A 114 -13.58 3.14 -19.04
CA TRP A 114 -13.62 2.02 -18.09
C TRP A 114 -12.36 1.93 -17.23
N TYR A 115 -11.20 2.13 -17.82
CA TYR A 115 -9.94 2.13 -17.09
C TYR A 115 -9.85 3.30 -16.09
N ASN A 116 -10.22 4.52 -16.50
CA ASN A 116 -10.23 5.66 -15.59
C ASN A 116 -11.27 5.49 -14.45
N LEU A 117 -12.45 4.92 -14.73
CA LEU A 117 -13.41 4.54 -13.70
C LEU A 117 -12.83 3.54 -12.70
N GLY A 118 -12.07 2.55 -13.18
CA GLY A 118 -11.37 1.61 -12.31
C GLY A 118 -10.44 2.32 -11.33
N ILE A 119 -9.72 3.34 -11.78
CA ILE A 119 -8.85 4.16 -10.91
C ILE A 119 -9.68 4.94 -9.89
N ALA A 120 -10.76 5.61 -10.31
CA ALA A 120 -11.62 6.36 -9.39
C ALA A 120 -12.22 5.45 -8.31
N TYR A 121 -12.75 4.29 -8.68
CA TYR A 121 -13.28 3.33 -7.71
C TYR A 121 -12.20 2.79 -6.76
N GLU A 122 -10.97 2.57 -7.25
CA GLU A 122 -9.85 2.14 -6.39
C GLU A 122 -9.45 3.23 -5.40
N ALA A 123 -9.46 4.50 -5.81
CA ALA A 123 -9.19 5.66 -4.95
C ALA A 123 -10.28 5.85 -3.87
N LEU A 124 -11.54 5.55 -4.21
CA LEU A 124 -12.69 5.56 -3.30
C LEU A 124 -12.85 4.27 -2.48
N GLU A 125 -11.84 3.39 -2.50
CA GLU A 125 -11.81 2.08 -1.81
C GLU A 125 -12.95 1.10 -2.20
N GLN A 126 -13.63 1.36 -3.30
CA GLN A 126 -14.68 0.51 -3.86
C GLN A 126 -14.08 -0.58 -4.75
N LEU A 127 -13.27 -1.47 -4.15
CA LEU A 127 -12.44 -2.45 -4.87
C LEU A 127 -13.22 -3.38 -5.79
N ASP A 128 -14.46 -3.75 -5.44
CA ASP A 128 -15.32 -4.59 -6.29
C ASP A 128 -15.71 -3.90 -7.59
N LYS A 129 -16.03 -2.60 -7.54
CA LYS A 129 -16.38 -1.82 -8.72
C LYS A 129 -15.14 -1.52 -9.55
N ALA A 130 -14.01 -1.28 -8.89
CA ALA A 130 -12.72 -1.09 -9.56
C ALA A 130 -12.33 -2.32 -10.39
N GLU A 131 -12.43 -3.52 -9.80
CA GLU A 131 -12.15 -4.78 -10.49
C GLU A 131 -13.03 -4.94 -11.74
N LYS A 132 -14.35 -4.76 -11.62
CA LYS A 132 -15.28 -4.85 -12.75
C LYS A 132 -14.97 -3.85 -13.87
N ALA A 133 -14.63 -2.61 -13.52
CA ALA A 133 -14.29 -1.59 -14.49
C ALA A 133 -12.97 -1.91 -15.22
N PHE A 134 -11.94 -2.38 -14.49
CA PHE A 134 -10.69 -2.82 -15.11
C PHE A 134 -10.86 -4.08 -15.97
N ASP A 135 -11.66 -5.06 -15.53
CA ASP A 135 -12.02 -6.23 -16.34
C ASP A 135 -12.69 -5.79 -17.65
N LYS A 136 -13.62 -4.84 -17.59
CA LYS A 136 -14.27 -4.29 -18.80
C LYS A 136 -13.25 -3.62 -19.72
N ALA A 137 -12.35 -2.80 -19.18
CA ALA A 137 -11.29 -2.15 -19.97
C ALA A 137 -10.37 -3.18 -20.65
N VAL A 138 -9.94 -4.23 -19.94
CA VAL A 138 -9.11 -5.31 -20.50
C VAL A 138 -9.88 -6.08 -21.58
N SER A 139 -11.16 -6.36 -21.38
CA SER A 139 -11.99 -7.09 -22.35
C SER A 139 -12.19 -6.33 -23.66
N LEU A 140 -12.27 -5.00 -23.61
CA LEU A 140 -12.40 -4.13 -24.78
C LEU A 140 -11.07 -3.91 -25.49
N LYS A 141 -9.98 -3.76 -24.73
CA LYS A 141 -8.63 -3.63 -25.29
C LYS A 141 -7.58 -4.10 -24.30
N THR A 142 -6.88 -5.16 -24.68
CA THR A 142 -5.76 -5.68 -23.91
C THR A 142 -4.57 -4.70 -23.96
N LYS A 143 -4.34 -3.96 -22.88
CA LYS A 143 -3.11 -3.18 -22.67
C LYS A 143 -2.38 -3.68 -21.42
N LYS A 144 -1.05 -3.66 -21.46
CA LYS A 144 -0.20 -3.97 -20.30
C LYS A 144 -0.60 -3.14 -19.06
N LEU A 145 -0.88 -1.85 -19.26
CA LEU A 145 -1.34 -0.93 -18.21
C LEU A 145 -2.62 -1.44 -17.51
N TYR A 146 -3.61 -1.89 -18.29
CA TYR A 146 -4.90 -2.31 -17.75
C TYR A 146 -4.78 -3.64 -17.01
N ILE A 147 -4.00 -4.57 -17.55
CA ILE A 147 -3.70 -5.85 -16.89
C ILE A 147 -3.00 -5.62 -15.55
N GLN A 148 -2.04 -4.69 -15.50
CA GLN A 148 -1.33 -4.36 -14.26
C GLN A 148 -2.26 -3.75 -13.21
N ALA A 149 -3.15 -2.83 -13.61
CA ALA A 149 -4.14 -2.26 -12.70
C ALA A 149 -5.12 -3.30 -12.17
N LEU A 150 -5.64 -4.18 -13.04
CA LEU A 150 -6.51 -5.28 -12.66
C LEU A 150 -5.83 -6.24 -11.66
N LYS A 151 -4.58 -6.64 -11.94
CA LYS A 151 -3.79 -7.51 -11.05
C LYS A 151 -3.59 -6.85 -9.68
N ARG A 152 -3.28 -5.56 -9.64
CA ARG A 152 -3.11 -4.78 -8.41
C ARG A 152 -4.38 -4.77 -7.55
N VAL A 153 -5.53 -4.44 -8.13
CA VAL A 153 -6.81 -4.41 -7.40
C VAL A 153 -7.18 -5.79 -6.87
N ARG A 154 -7.02 -6.83 -7.68
CA ARG A 154 -7.26 -8.23 -7.25
C ARG A 154 -6.39 -8.64 -6.06
N GLN A 155 -5.12 -8.26 -6.08
CA GLN A 155 -4.22 -8.52 -4.98
C GLN A 155 -4.68 -7.79 -3.71
N ARG A 156 -4.96 -6.48 -3.79
CA ARG A 156 -5.42 -5.67 -2.65
C ARG A 156 -6.70 -6.24 -2.04
N LYS A 157 -7.64 -6.69 -2.88
CA LYS A 157 -8.90 -7.32 -2.44
C LYS A 157 -8.67 -8.64 -1.70
N ARG A 158 -7.78 -9.50 -2.20
CA ARG A 158 -7.40 -10.76 -1.51
C ARG A 158 -6.75 -10.50 -0.16
N GLU A 159 -5.86 -9.51 -0.09
CA GLU A 159 -5.20 -9.11 1.16
C GLU A 159 -6.21 -8.60 2.19
N LEU A 160 -7.18 -7.78 1.76
CA LEU A 160 -8.25 -7.28 2.62
C LEU A 160 -9.15 -8.42 3.13
N GLN A 161 -9.52 -9.36 2.26
CA GLN A 161 -10.31 -10.53 2.66
C GLN A 161 -9.58 -11.40 3.68
N LYS A 162 -8.28 -11.63 3.47
CA LYS A 162 -7.45 -12.39 4.42
C LYS A 162 -7.38 -11.70 5.78
N LEU A 163 -7.24 -10.37 5.79
CA LEU A 163 -7.25 -9.58 7.02
C LEU A 163 -8.60 -9.68 7.75
N GLN A 164 -9.71 -9.56 7.03
CA GLN A 164 -11.06 -9.69 7.61
C GLN A 164 -11.26 -11.08 8.23
N GLN A 165 -10.84 -12.15 7.55
CA GLN A 165 -10.91 -13.50 8.10
C GLN A 165 -10.12 -13.63 9.41
N GLN A 166 -8.88 -13.13 9.43
CA GLN A 166 -8.04 -13.16 10.64
C GLN A 166 -8.65 -12.39 11.81
N LEU A 167 -9.37 -11.29 11.55
CA LEU A 167 -10.06 -10.53 12.58
C LEU A 167 -11.30 -11.27 13.10
N GLN A 168 -12.04 -11.95 12.23
CA GLN A 168 -13.18 -12.79 12.62
C GLN A 168 -12.74 -13.98 13.47
N ASP A 169 -11.73 -14.72 13.02
CA ASP A 169 -11.20 -15.89 13.73
C ASP A 169 -10.74 -15.52 15.16
N ARG A 170 -10.18 -14.31 15.33
CA ARG A 170 -9.75 -13.79 16.64
C ARG A 170 -10.88 -13.28 17.52
N THR A 171 -12.03 -12.93 16.94
CA THR A 171 -13.20 -12.48 17.70
C THR A 171 -14.03 -13.67 18.20
N ASN A 172 -13.89 -14.82 17.54
CA ASN A 172 -14.55 -16.08 17.88
C ASN A 172 -13.71 -16.98 18.82
N GLN A 173 -12.53 -16.54 19.24
CA GLN A 173 -11.66 -17.15 20.25
C GLN A 173 -11.70 -16.33 21.53
#